data_AF-D7NDY7-F1
#
_entry.id   AF-D7NDY7-F1
#
_cell.length_a   1.000
_cell.length_b   1.000
_cell.length_c   1.000
_cell.angle_alpha   90.00
_cell.angle_beta   90.00
_cell.angle_gamma   90.00
#
_symmetry.space_group_name_H-M   'P 1'
#
loop_
_entity.id
_entity.type
_entity.pdbx_description
1 polymer ?
#
loop_
_entity_poly.entity_id
_entity_poly.type
_entity_poly.pdbx_seq_one_letter_code
_entity_poly.pdbx_strand_id
1 'polypeptide(L)'
;MKRIAFILFTLLLTLSISAQKKVPNKQYVKTQKKAKTIKKAVKPKGKTVQKTAIYTNASIRGLQGQRSQIQKKIKEQEQALRKNQADVKERLNNLLTLNSQIDERQKNINGIEKDIHHINGNIDILKAQLQTLEQQLADHKSKYIKSMRYMAHHRTVQDKLMFIFSANNFTQMYRRLRFVREYADFQKAQGEMVKNKQAQVDGKHKQLEQVKGQKNNLLYQGKKEKEALEGQQNEQKKMVASLQNQQKTIQKIITEQKQKDAALNAQIDRLVAQEVAKARARAAAEAKRQAAAKAAAQRRAAELARQKAAAEAAARENARRIAEAKEREARLKAEAEAAARAAEEARIAQQSAAEAKKKAAAEATAKAAAEKRERAEQAAREAEAQRQAAERKAKVEAERQKQELAEAKKEADAAERLSTVDRMISGGFEANRGRLPMPISGNYKIVSHFGQYNVSGLKGVTLDNKGINIKGNPGCVARSIYDGEVSAVFGYAGSMVVMVRHGAFISVYCNLRSVSVSRGQKVSTRQALGTVGTDNILQFQLRKETTKLNPETWLGR
;
A
#
# COMPACT_ATOMS: atom_id res chain seq x y z
N MET A 1 -21.35 -50.76 48.92
CA MET A 1 -20.14 -50.20 48.28
C MET A 1 -20.43 -48.78 47.81
N LYS A 2 -19.65 -47.79 48.32
CA LYS A 2 -19.50 -46.36 47.91
C LYS A 2 -20.75 -45.44 48.01
N ARG A 3 -21.05 -44.85 49.19
CA ARG A 3 -20.74 -43.45 49.68
C ARG A 3 -21.50 -42.34 48.92
N ILE A 4 -22.66 -41.81 49.36
CA ILE A 4 -23.00 -40.83 50.45
C ILE A 4 -22.32 -39.45 50.32
N ALA A 5 -23.11 -38.39 50.06
CA ALA A 5 -23.16 -37.07 50.75
C ALA A 5 -23.81 -35.97 49.87
N PHE A 6 -24.57 -34.95 50.31
CA PHE A 6 -25.19 -34.55 51.59
C PHE A 6 -26.17 -33.37 51.30
N ILE A 7 -27.36 -33.40 51.92
CA ILE A 7 -28.16 -32.30 52.52
C ILE A 7 -28.87 -31.20 51.71
N LEU A 8 -30.12 -31.02 52.16
CA LEU A 8 -31.18 -30.08 51.82
C LEU A 8 -31.52 -29.32 53.11
N PHE A 9 -31.38 -27.98 53.19
CA PHE A 9 -31.94 -27.18 54.30
C PHE A 9 -32.03 -25.66 54.01
N THR A 10 -33.29 -25.19 54.00
CA THR A 10 -33.87 -23.94 54.53
C THR A 10 -33.57 -22.52 54.03
N LEU A 11 -34.72 -21.85 53.82
CA LEU A 11 -35.08 -20.45 53.69
C LEU A 11 -35.35 -19.81 55.08
N LEU A 12 -34.99 -18.54 55.30
CA LEU A 12 -35.60 -17.51 56.19
C LEU A 12 -34.61 -16.31 56.32
N LEU A 13 -34.86 -15.14 55.72
CA LEU A 13 -35.65 -13.98 56.21
C LEU A 13 -35.23 -13.42 57.58
N THR A 14 -34.66 -12.21 57.61
CA THR A 14 -35.04 -11.00 58.39
C THR A 14 -33.84 -10.07 58.71
N LEU A 15 -33.96 -8.78 58.33
CA LEU A 15 -33.78 -7.58 59.17
C LEU A 15 -33.91 -6.28 58.36
N SER A 16 -35.16 -5.83 58.23
CA SER A 16 -35.74 -4.52 58.55
C SER A 16 -34.88 -3.26 58.86
N ILE A 17 -35.32 -2.14 58.25
CA ILE A 17 -35.57 -0.75 58.76
C ILE A 17 -34.32 0.14 59.01
N SER A 18 -34.21 1.41 58.57
CA SER A 18 -35.19 2.51 58.54
C SER A 18 -34.96 3.57 57.45
N ALA A 19 -36.08 4.10 56.97
CA ALA A 19 -36.18 5.40 56.32
C ALA A 19 -36.29 6.52 57.37
N GLN A 20 -35.72 7.70 57.10
CA GLN A 20 -36.33 8.95 57.55
C GLN A 20 -36.12 10.08 56.53
N LYS A 21 -37.27 10.58 56.08
CA LYS A 21 -37.50 11.78 55.27
C LYS A 21 -37.18 13.06 56.07
N LYS A 22 -36.79 14.12 55.34
CA LYS A 22 -37.51 15.42 55.14
C LYS A 22 -36.68 16.71 55.35
N VAL A 23 -36.64 17.47 54.24
CA VAL A 23 -36.70 18.95 54.03
C VAL A 23 -35.57 19.92 54.47
N PRO A 24 -35.44 21.07 53.76
CA PRO A 24 -34.21 21.84 53.55
C PRO A 24 -34.18 23.14 54.36
N ASN A 25 -33.04 23.85 54.36
CA ASN A 25 -33.10 25.31 54.49
C ASN A 25 -31.86 26.07 53.99
N LYS A 26 -32.17 27.10 53.19
CA LYS A 26 -31.55 28.43 53.05
C LYS A 26 -30.06 28.58 52.71
N GLN A 27 -29.86 28.95 51.45
CA GLN A 27 -29.30 30.24 51.01
C GLN A 27 -28.80 31.18 52.12
N TYR A 28 -27.56 31.65 51.96
CA TYR A 28 -27.26 33.07 52.13
C TYR A 28 -26.29 33.55 51.04
N VAL A 29 -26.78 34.49 50.25
CA VAL A 29 -26.02 35.38 49.36
C VAL A 29 -25.58 36.58 50.19
N LYS A 30 -24.35 37.06 50.01
CA LYS A 30 -24.04 38.50 50.08
C LYS A 30 -23.04 38.87 48.99
N THR A 31 -23.46 39.85 48.19
CA THR A 31 -22.71 40.45 47.08
C THR A 31 -22.39 41.91 47.43
N GLN A 32 -21.32 42.42 46.80
CA GLN A 32 -20.95 43.84 46.58
C GLN A 32 -20.18 44.51 47.75
N LYS A 33 -19.13 45.31 47.53
CA LYS A 33 -18.94 46.36 46.52
C LYS A 33 -17.47 46.58 46.10
N LYS A 34 -17.36 47.30 44.97
CA LYS A 34 -16.19 47.82 44.24
C LYS A 34 -15.11 48.48 45.10
N ALA A 35 -13.85 48.33 44.68
CA ALA A 35 -12.82 49.36 44.76
C ALA A 35 -11.85 49.28 43.57
N LYS A 36 -11.68 50.40 42.86
CA LYS A 36 -10.64 50.64 41.86
C LYS A 36 -9.28 50.64 42.56
N THR A 37 -8.27 50.00 41.97
CA THR A 37 -6.89 50.46 42.16
C THR A 37 -6.08 50.25 40.89
N ILE A 38 -5.64 51.38 40.35
CA ILE A 38 -4.68 51.58 39.27
C ILE A 38 -3.32 51.07 39.75
N LYS A 39 -2.58 50.29 38.95
CA LYS A 39 -1.10 50.27 38.99
C LYS A 39 -0.48 49.63 37.74
N LYS A 40 0.09 50.54 36.94
CA LYS A 40 1.34 50.49 36.15
C LYS A 40 1.54 49.39 35.10
N ALA A 41 1.46 49.86 33.85
CA ALA A 41 2.12 49.32 32.68
C ALA A 41 3.65 49.20 32.88
N VAL A 42 4.20 48.06 32.44
CA VAL A 42 5.60 47.90 32.07
C VAL A 42 5.63 47.22 30.70
N LYS A 43 5.99 47.97 29.66
CA LYS A 43 6.40 47.42 28.36
C LYS A 43 7.78 46.77 28.51
N PRO A 44 8.06 45.70 27.76
CA PRO A 44 9.33 45.64 27.06
C PRO A 44 9.16 45.46 25.54
N LYS A 45 9.81 46.41 24.86
CA LYS A 45 10.44 46.45 23.54
C LYS A 45 10.26 45.24 22.61
N GLY A 46 9.82 45.56 21.39
CA GLY A 46 9.61 44.63 20.30
C GLY A 46 10.86 43.92 19.79
N LYS A 47 10.59 42.74 19.20
CA LYS A 47 11.40 42.13 18.16
C LYS A 47 10.50 41.96 16.94
N THR A 48 11.00 42.47 15.82
CA THR A 48 10.40 42.46 14.49
C THR A 48 10.15 41.01 14.07
N VAL A 49 8.89 40.56 14.11
CA VAL A 49 8.48 39.31 13.51
C VAL A 49 8.22 39.60 12.03
N GLN A 50 9.09 39.10 11.15
CA GLN A 50 8.78 39.02 9.73
C GLN A 50 7.55 38.11 9.56
N LYS A 51 6.42 38.72 9.22
CA LYS A 51 5.20 38.01 8.81
C LYS A 51 5.49 37.32 7.48
N THR A 52 5.78 36.02 7.50
CA THR A 52 5.62 35.16 6.34
C THR A 52 4.13 34.90 6.16
N ALA A 53 3.59 35.38 5.04
CA ALA A 53 2.19 35.21 4.67
C ALA A 53 1.85 33.72 4.50
N ILE A 54 1.02 33.20 5.40
CA ILE A 54 0.47 31.85 5.33
C ILE A 54 -0.68 31.88 4.31
N TYR A 55 -0.39 31.56 3.05
CA TYR A 55 -1.43 31.27 2.06
C TYR A 55 -2.07 29.91 2.39
N THR A 56 -3.14 29.92 3.18
CA THR A 56 -4.02 28.76 3.35
C THR A 56 -5.00 28.70 2.17
N ASN A 57 -4.61 27.98 1.13
CA ASN A 57 -5.48 27.76 -0.03
C ASN A 57 -6.66 26.85 0.36
N ALA A 58 -7.89 27.35 0.21
CA ALA A 58 -9.14 26.65 0.50
C ALA A 58 -9.28 25.29 -0.23
N SER A 59 -8.52 25.07 -1.30
CA SER A 59 -8.44 23.78 -2.01
C SER A 59 -7.91 22.63 -1.13
N ILE A 60 -7.13 22.92 -0.08
CA ILE A 60 -6.55 21.90 0.82
C ILE A 60 -7.60 21.31 1.77
N ARG A 61 -8.61 22.09 2.18
CA ARG A 61 -9.61 21.68 3.19
C ARG A 61 -10.65 20.71 2.62
N GLY A 62 -11.03 20.87 1.34
CA GLY A 62 -11.91 19.93 0.63
C GLY A 62 -11.23 18.58 0.34
N LEU A 63 -9.93 18.60 0.05
CA LEU A 63 -9.14 17.41 -0.26
C LEU A 63 -8.85 16.54 0.98
N GLN A 64 -8.80 17.15 2.18
CA GLN A 64 -8.63 16.46 3.46
C GLN A 64 -9.84 15.57 3.83
N GLY A 65 -11.05 15.94 3.39
CA GLY A 65 -12.26 15.13 3.53
C GLY A 65 -12.28 13.92 2.60
N GLN A 66 -11.91 14.11 1.33
CA GLN A 66 -11.96 13.07 0.30
C GLN A 66 -11.01 11.90 0.57
N ARG A 67 -9.88 12.13 1.22
CA ARG A 67 -8.88 11.09 1.50
C ARG A 67 -9.09 10.31 2.78
N SER A 68 -9.60 10.96 3.83
CA SER A 68 -10.15 10.25 4.98
C SER A 68 -11.22 9.27 4.51
N GLN A 69 -12.08 9.69 3.57
CA GLN A 69 -13.05 8.80 2.95
C GLN A 69 -12.40 7.66 2.16
N ILE A 70 -11.34 7.89 1.38
CA ILE A 70 -10.70 6.82 0.57
C ILE A 70 -9.99 5.78 1.45
N GLN A 71 -9.22 6.18 2.46
CA GLN A 71 -8.58 5.22 3.36
C GLN A 71 -9.58 4.49 4.27
N LYS A 72 -10.60 5.21 4.74
CA LYS A 72 -11.71 4.58 5.46
C LYS A 72 -12.38 3.54 4.57
N LYS A 73 -12.60 3.85 3.28
CA LYS A 73 -13.12 2.89 2.29
C LYS A 73 -12.21 1.68 2.09
N ILE A 74 -10.89 1.84 1.97
CA ILE A 74 -9.98 0.69 1.81
C ILE A 74 -10.03 -0.22 3.03
N LYS A 75 -9.98 0.35 4.25
CA LYS A 75 -10.05 -0.44 5.48
C LYS A 75 -11.43 -1.10 5.68
N GLU A 76 -12.50 -0.37 5.39
CA GLU A 76 -13.87 -0.91 5.36
C GLU A 76 -13.96 -2.05 4.34
N GLN A 77 -13.33 -1.92 3.17
CA GLN A 77 -13.29 -2.94 2.13
C GLN A 77 -12.44 -4.16 2.49
N GLU A 78 -11.28 -4.00 3.14
CA GLU A 78 -10.48 -5.13 3.64
C GLU A 78 -11.20 -5.89 4.76
N GLN A 79 -11.85 -5.16 5.67
CA GLN A 79 -12.71 -5.76 6.69
C GLN A 79 -13.92 -6.45 6.06
N ALA A 80 -14.54 -5.84 5.05
CA ALA A 80 -15.62 -6.46 4.28
C ALA A 80 -15.12 -7.70 3.53
N LEU A 81 -13.90 -7.70 2.97
CA LEU A 81 -13.31 -8.86 2.29
C LEU A 81 -13.09 -10.01 3.27
N ARG A 82 -12.56 -9.74 4.47
CA ARG A 82 -12.40 -10.75 5.53
C ARG A 82 -13.74 -11.29 6.03
N LYS A 83 -14.72 -10.41 6.25
CA LYS A 83 -16.09 -10.80 6.61
C LYS A 83 -16.72 -11.64 5.50
N ASN A 84 -16.53 -11.25 4.24
CA ASN A 84 -16.99 -12.02 3.08
C ASN A 84 -16.29 -13.37 2.97
N GLN A 85 -15.00 -13.48 3.30
CA GLN A 85 -14.31 -14.79 3.33
C GLN A 85 -14.89 -15.71 4.40
N ALA A 86 -15.20 -15.17 5.58
CA ALA A 86 -15.88 -15.92 6.64
C ALA A 86 -17.31 -16.30 6.24
N ASP A 87 -18.09 -15.37 5.67
CA ASP A 87 -19.44 -15.57 5.15
C ASP A 87 -19.46 -16.61 4.02
N VAL A 88 -18.52 -16.55 3.07
CA VAL A 88 -18.37 -17.56 2.00
C VAL A 88 -18.03 -18.93 2.60
N LYS A 89 -17.17 -19.00 3.62
CA LYS A 89 -16.85 -20.27 4.29
C LYS A 89 -18.08 -20.84 5.01
N GLU A 90 -18.82 -20.00 5.72
CA GLU A 90 -20.06 -20.38 6.40
C GLU A 90 -21.12 -20.87 5.41
N ARG A 91 -21.34 -20.12 4.32
CA ARG A 91 -22.24 -20.50 3.22
C ARG A 91 -21.81 -21.80 2.55
N LEU A 92 -20.51 -22.03 2.36
CA LEU A 92 -20.00 -23.29 1.80
C LEU A 92 -20.30 -24.47 2.75
N ASN A 93 -20.10 -24.28 4.06
CA ASN A 93 -20.47 -25.30 5.05
C ASN A 93 -21.99 -25.57 5.03
N ASN A 94 -22.81 -24.53 4.95
CA ASN A 94 -24.27 -24.67 4.83
C ASN A 94 -24.66 -25.40 3.54
N LEU A 95 -23.97 -25.12 2.42
CA LEU A 95 -24.18 -25.82 1.15
C LEU A 95 -23.81 -27.31 1.24
N LEU A 96 -22.72 -27.65 1.93
CA LEU A 96 -22.33 -29.05 2.14
C LEU A 96 -23.37 -29.80 2.98
N THR A 97 -23.85 -29.20 4.07
CA THR A 97 -24.93 -29.76 4.88
C THR A 97 -26.22 -29.92 4.07
N LEU A 98 -26.58 -28.91 3.27
CA LEU A 98 -27.75 -28.95 2.41
C LEU A 98 -27.65 -30.06 1.35
N ASN A 99 -26.48 -30.26 0.74
CA ASN A 99 -26.24 -31.36 -0.19
C ASN A 99 -26.39 -32.72 0.48
N SER A 100 -25.85 -32.89 1.69
CA SER A 100 -26.04 -34.12 2.46
C SER A 100 -27.52 -34.40 2.75
N GLN A 101 -28.29 -33.36 3.09
CA GLN A 101 -29.74 -33.50 3.32
C GLN A 101 -30.50 -33.84 2.03
N ILE A 102 -30.14 -33.23 0.90
CA ILE A 102 -30.69 -33.54 -0.42
C ILE A 102 -30.44 -35.02 -0.77
N ASP A 103 -29.21 -35.50 -0.56
CA ASP A 103 -28.83 -36.89 -0.83
C ASP A 103 -29.61 -37.87 0.07
N GLU A 104 -29.75 -37.56 1.36
CA GLU A 104 -30.56 -38.35 2.30
C GLU A 104 -32.03 -38.39 1.88
N ARG A 105 -32.63 -37.26 1.52
CA ARG A 105 -34.01 -37.22 1.02
C ARG A 105 -34.18 -38.00 -0.27
N GLN A 106 -33.24 -37.90 -1.22
CA GLN A 106 -33.30 -38.67 -2.44
C GLN A 106 -33.25 -40.18 -2.17
N LYS A 107 -32.40 -40.61 -1.22
CA LYS A 107 -32.38 -42.02 -0.78
C LYS A 107 -33.70 -42.44 -0.15
N ASN A 108 -34.32 -41.59 0.68
CA ASN A 108 -35.61 -41.87 1.29
C ASN A 108 -36.72 -42.00 0.25
N ILE A 109 -36.78 -41.08 -0.73
CA ILE A 109 -37.72 -41.15 -1.85
C ILE A 109 -37.53 -42.44 -2.64
N ASN A 110 -36.29 -42.78 -2.99
CA ASN A 110 -35.98 -44.03 -3.70
C ASN A 110 -36.37 -45.27 -2.89
N GLY A 111 -36.25 -45.21 -1.55
CA GLY A 111 -36.73 -46.26 -0.64
C GLY A 111 -38.25 -46.41 -0.68
N ILE A 112 -38.98 -45.30 -0.53
CA ILE A 112 -40.45 -45.25 -0.61
C ILE A 112 -40.94 -45.78 -1.96
N GLU A 113 -40.29 -45.42 -3.07
CA GLU A 113 -40.64 -45.92 -4.40
C GLU A 113 -40.46 -47.44 -4.52
N LYS A 114 -39.39 -48.00 -3.95
CA LYS A 114 -39.17 -49.46 -3.88
C LYS A 114 -40.25 -50.15 -3.04
N ASP A 115 -40.61 -49.58 -1.90
CA ASP A 115 -41.66 -50.13 -1.03
C ASP A 115 -43.02 -50.10 -1.73
N ILE A 116 -43.35 -49.02 -2.44
CA ILE A 116 -44.56 -48.93 -3.27
C ILE A 116 -44.55 -50.00 -4.37
N HIS A 117 -43.40 -50.24 -5.01
CA HIS A 117 -43.29 -51.26 -6.04
C HIS A 117 -43.52 -52.66 -5.48
N HIS A 118 -42.93 -52.98 -4.32
CA HIS A 118 -43.17 -54.25 -3.62
C HIS A 118 -44.65 -54.41 -3.21
N ILE A 119 -45.26 -53.35 -2.68
CA ILE A 119 -46.68 -53.33 -2.31
C ILE A 119 -47.58 -53.54 -3.52
N ASN A 120 -47.26 -52.96 -4.70
CA ASN A 120 -48.01 -53.22 -5.92
C ASN A 120 -47.96 -54.69 -6.31
N GLY A 121 -46.80 -55.34 -6.24
CA GLY A 121 -46.68 -56.79 -6.45
C GLY A 121 -47.56 -57.59 -5.49
N ASN A 122 -47.56 -57.23 -4.20
CA ASN A 122 -48.43 -57.88 -3.21
C ASN A 122 -49.92 -57.68 -3.50
N ILE A 123 -50.31 -56.48 -3.94
CA ILE A 123 -51.68 -56.17 -4.36
C ILE A 123 -52.10 -57.07 -5.53
N ASP A 124 -51.23 -57.26 -6.52
CA ASP A 124 -51.54 -58.06 -7.70
C ASP A 124 -51.65 -59.56 -7.36
N ILE A 125 -50.77 -60.07 -6.50
CA ILE A 125 -50.87 -61.44 -5.96
C ILE A 125 -52.18 -61.62 -5.18
N LEU A 126 -52.53 -60.68 -4.30
CA LEU A 126 -53.78 -60.75 -3.52
C LEU A 126 -55.01 -60.69 -4.42
N LYS A 127 -55.01 -59.86 -5.46
CA LYS A 127 -56.10 -59.83 -6.45
C LYS A 127 -56.26 -61.16 -7.18
N ALA A 128 -55.17 -61.77 -7.63
CA ALA A 128 -55.21 -63.07 -8.32
C ALA A 128 -55.72 -64.19 -7.40
N GLN A 129 -55.27 -64.21 -6.13
CA GLN A 129 -55.77 -65.14 -5.11
C GLN A 129 -57.27 -64.92 -4.83
N LEU A 130 -57.69 -63.66 -4.71
CA LEU A 130 -59.08 -63.30 -4.42
C LEU A 130 -60.00 -63.70 -5.58
N GLN A 131 -59.60 -63.43 -6.83
CA GLN A 131 -60.32 -63.88 -8.03
C GLN A 131 -60.49 -65.41 -8.04
N THR A 132 -59.44 -66.16 -7.71
CA THR A 132 -59.51 -67.63 -7.65
C THR A 132 -60.48 -68.09 -6.55
N LEU A 133 -60.43 -67.48 -5.36
CA LEU A 133 -61.32 -67.82 -4.25
C LEU A 133 -62.77 -67.46 -4.53
N GLU A 134 -63.02 -66.33 -5.20
CA GLU A 134 -64.35 -65.91 -5.64
C GLU A 134 -64.95 -66.88 -6.66
N GLN A 135 -64.15 -67.33 -7.63
CA GLN A 135 -64.57 -68.35 -8.60
C GLN A 135 -64.93 -69.67 -7.91
N GLN A 136 -64.09 -70.14 -6.98
CA GLN A 136 -64.37 -71.34 -6.19
C GLN A 136 -65.64 -71.18 -5.35
N LEU A 137 -65.79 -70.04 -4.68
CA LEU A 137 -66.95 -69.73 -3.88
C LEU A 137 -68.24 -69.71 -4.72
N ALA A 138 -68.19 -69.14 -5.92
CA ALA A 138 -69.31 -69.11 -6.85
C ALA A 138 -69.71 -70.54 -7.28
N ASP A 139 -68.75 -71.41 -7.59
CA ASP A 139 -69.01 -72.81 -7.91
C ASP A 139 -69.63 -73.57 -6.73
N HIS A 140 -69.05 -73.45 -5.52
CA HIS A 140 -69.61 -74.06 -4.31
C HIS A 140 -71.02 -73.55 -3.99
N LYS A 141 -71.26 -72.24 -4.09
CA LYS A 141 -72.59 -71.64 -3.91
C LYS A 141 -73.58 -72.20 -4.93
N SER A 142 -73.19 -72.31 -6.20
CA SER A 142 -74.04 -72.87 -7.27
C SER A 142 -74.43 -74.32 -6.98
N LYS A 143 -73.46 -75.17 -6.61
CA LYS A 143 -73.69 -76.58 -6.25
C LYS A 143 -74.59 -76.70 -5.01
N TYR A 144 -74.33 -75.89 -3.97
CA TYR A 144 -75.16 -75.87 -2.77
C TYR A 144 -76.60 -75.41 -3.07
N ILE A 145 -76.80 -74.33 -3.83
CA ILE A 145 -78.12 -73.84 -4.24
C ILE A 145 -78.89 -74.91 -5.02
N LYS A 146 -78.23 -75.63 -5.96
CA LYS A 146 -78.86 -76.75 -6.68
C LYS A 146 -79.34 -77.84 -5.71
N SER A 147 -78.51 -78.21 -4.72
CA SER A 147 -78.88 -79.20 -3.69
C SER A 147 -80.05 -78.72 -2.80
N MET A 148 -80.06 -77.43 -2.44
CA MET A 148 -81.12 -76.84 -1.62
C MET A 148 -82.45 -76.76 -2.37
N ARG A 149 -82.41 -76.42 -3.67
CA ARG A 149 -83.61 -76.43 -4.52
C ARG A 149 -84.21 -77.82 -4.62
N TYR A 150 -83.37 -78.84 -4.84
CA TYR A 150 -83.83 -80.24 -4.85
C TYR A 150 -84.51 -80.62 -3.53
N MET A 151 -83.94 -80.25 -2.38
CA MET A 151 -84.59 -80.50 -1.08
C MET A 151 -85.89 -79.75 -0.90
N ALA A 152 -85.98 -78.50 -1.35
CA ALA A 152 -87.18 -77.70 -1.20
C ALA A 152 -88.38 -78.39 -1.85
N HIS A 153 -88.15 -79.08 -2.97
CA HIS A 153 -89.16 -79.90 -3.66
C HIS A 153 -89.46 -81.24 -2.97
N HIS A 154 -88.54 -81.79 -2.16
CA HIS A 154 -88.66 -83.10 -1.48
C HIS A 154 -88.56 -82.96 0.06
N ARG A 155 -89.15 -81.90 0.60
CA ARG A 155 -88.87 -81.44 1.97
C ARG A 155 -89.64 -82.18 3.05
N THR A 156 -90.72 -82.89 2.70
CA THR A 156 -91.59 -83.48 3.71
C THR A 156 -90.97 -84.74 4.31
N VAL A 157 -91.26 -85.01 5.59
CA VAL A 157 -90.88 -86.27 6.24
C VAL A 157 -91.53 -87.44 5.50
N GLN A 158 -92.75 -87.24 4.99
CA GLN A 158 -93.46 -88.20 4.16
C GLN A 158 -92.68 -88.56 2.88
N ASP A 159 -92.16 -87.60 2.12
CA ASP A 159 -91.39 -87.88 0.89
C ASP A 159 -90.13 -88.70 1.18
N LYS A 160 -89.46 -88.42 2.31
CA LYS A 160 -88.26 -89.14 2.75
C LYS A 160 -88.59 -90.56 3.20
N LEU A 161 -89.68 -90.74 3.96
CA LEU A 161 -90.16 -92.05 4.38
C LEU A 161 -90.66 -92.85 3.17
N MET A 162 -91.39 -92.23 2.24
CA MET A 162 -91.83 -92.85 0.99
C MET A 162 -90.64 -93.30 0.14
N PHE A 163 -89.57 -92.52 0.06
CA PHE A 163 -88.33 -92.94 -0.60
C PHE A 163 -87.73 -94.19 0.07
N ILE A 164 -87.67 -94.24 1.40
CA ILE A 164 -87.09 -95.38 2.13
C ILE A 164 -87.99 -96.63 2.00
N PHE A 165 -89.30 -96.49 2.22
CA PHE A 165 -90.27 -97.59 2.29
C PHE A 165 -90.77 -98.07 0.92
N SER A 166 -90.61 -97.31 -0.18
CA SER A 166 -90.87 -97.78 -1.56
C SER A 166 -89.79 -98.75 -2.09
N ALA A 167 -89.06 -99.41 -1.20
CA ALA A 167 -88.05 -100.39 -1.53
C ALA A 167 -88.69 -101.76 -1.73
N ASN A 168 -88.22 -102.51 -2.74
CA ASN A 168 -88.72 -103.84 -3.09
C ASN A 168 -88.28 -104.93 -2.08
N ASN A 169 -87.28 -104.65 -1.23
CA ASN A 169 -86.81 -105.55 -0.17
C ASN A 169 -86.06 -104.80 0.95
N PHE A 170 -85.81 -105.49 2.08
CA PHE A 170 -85.16 -104.94 3.27
C PHE A 170 -83.74 -104.40 2.99
N THR A 171 -82.95 -105.10 2.15
CA THR A 171 -81.60 -104.66 1.77
C THR A 171 -81.63 -103.32 1.03
N GLN A 172 -82.58 -103.13 0.12
CA GLN A 172 -82.78 -101.88 -0.60
C GLN A 172 -83.26 -100.76 0.34
N MET A 173 -84.15 -101.07 1.28
CA MET A 173 -84.60 -100.11 2.30
C MET A 173 -83.43 -99.62 3.17
N TYR A 174 -82.58 -100.53 3.65
CA TYR A 174 -81.38 -100.18 4.42
C TYR A 174 -80.42 -99.29 3.62
N ARG A 175 -80.16 -99.61 2.34
CA ARG A 175 -79.34 -98.77 1.44
C ARG A 175 -79.94 -97.37 1.27
N ARG A 176 -81.26 -97.24 1.08
CA ARG A 176 -81.95 -95.95 0.95
C ARG A 176 -81.93 -95.14 2.26
N LEU A 177 -82.09 -95.78 3.42
CA LEU A 177 -81.95 -95.14 4.73
C LEU A 177 -80.53 -94.61 4.95
N ARG A 178 -79.52 -95.44 4.69
CA ARG A 178 -78.12 -95.03 4.75
C ARG A 178 -77.83 -93.86 3.80
N PHE A 179 -78.34 -93.93 2.57
CA PHE A 179 -78.20 -92.86 1.58
C PHE A 179 -78.79 -91.53 2.07
N VAL A 180 -80.00 -91.53 2.66
CA VAL A 180 -80.61 -90.30 3.19
C VAL A 180 -79.74 -89.66 4.29
N ARG A 181 -79.14 -90.48 5.16
CA ARG A 181 -78.21 -90.00 6.20
C ARG A 181 -76.92 -89.43 5.60
N GLU A 182 -76.25 -90.19 4.74
CA GLU A 182 -75.02 -89.74 4.05
C GLU A 182 -75.25 -88.47 3.23
N TYR A 183 -76.42 -88.33 2.60
CA TYR A 183 -76.80 -87.14 1.86
C TYR A 183 -77.00 -85.91 2.75
N ALA A 184 -77.61 -86.06 3.93
CA ALA A 184 -77.75 -84.98 4.90
C ALA A 184 -76.38 -84.51 5.43
N ASP A 185 -75.49 -85.46 5.74
CA ASP A 185 -74.11 -85.18 6.15
C ASP A 185 -73.34 -84.45 5.03
N PHE A 186 -73.48 -84.91 3.79
CA PHE A 186 -72.89 -84.26 2.61
C PHE A 186 -73.38 -82.82 2.44
N GLN A 187 -74.67 -82.55 2.61
CA GLN A 187 -75.21 -81.19 2.48
C GLN A 187 -74.74 -80.26 3.59
N LYS A 188 -74.68 -80.75 4.83
CA LYS A 188 -74.10 -79.99 5.94
C LYS A 188 -72.66 -79.62 5.62
N ALA A 189 -71.87 -80.58 5.15
CA ALA A 189 -70.49 -80.35 4.73
C ALA A 189 -70.39 -79.33 3.57
N GLN A 190 -71.28 -79.37 2.58
CA GLN A 190 -71.32 -78.37 1.49
C GLN A 190 -71.61 -76.96 2.02
N GLY A 191 -72.56 -76.80 2.95
CA GLY A 191 -72.86 -75.51 3.57
C GLY A 191 -71.68 -74.96 4.38
N GLU A 192 -71.00 -75.82 5.13
CA GLU A 192 -69.77 -75.48 5.85
C GLU A 192 -68.63 -75.08 4.90
N MET A 193 -68.47 -75.77 3.77
CA MET A 193 -67.50 -75.40 2.72
C MET A 193 -67.76 -73.99 2.17
N VAL A 194 -69.03 -73.66 1.85
CA VAL A 194 -69.41 -72.31 1.38
C VAL A 194 -69.09 -71.26 2.44
N LYS A 195 -69.45 -71.52 3.70
CA LYS A 195 -69.19 -70.60 4.82
C LYS A 195 -67.69 -70.36 5.03
N ASN A 196 -66.89 -71.43 5.02
CA ASN A 196 -65.45 -71.36 5.20
C ASN A 196 -64.77 -70.63 4.03
N LYS A 197 -65.20 -70.89 2.80
CA LYS A 197 -64.69 -70.20 1.61
C LYS A 197 -65.08 -68.72 1.59
N GLN A 198 -66.31 -68.37 2.01
CA GLN A 198 -66.73 -66.98 2.18
C GLN A 198 -65.84 -66.25 3.19
N ALA A 199 -65.57 -66.86 4.35
CA ALA A 199 -64.67 -66.27 5.34
C ALA A 199 -63.24 -66.06 4.80
N GLN A 200 -62.73 -66.97 3.94
CA GLN A 200 -61.45 -66.80 3.26
C GLN A 200 -61.46 -65.60 2.30
N VAL A 201 -62.52 -65.44 1.49
CA VAL A 201 -62.68 -64.29 0.58
C VAL A 201 -62.72 -62.98 1.37
N ASP A 202 -63.55 -62.91 2.41
CA ASP A 202 -63.70 -61.71 3.24
C ASP A 202 -62.37 -61.33 3.92
N GLY A 203 -61.64 -62.33 4.42
CA GLY A 203 -60.31 -62.14 5.00
C GLY A 203 -59.31 -61.57 3.99
N LYS A 204 -59.30 -62.09 2.76
CA LYS A 204 -58.44 -61.59 1.67
C LYS A 204 -58.84 -60.20 1.21
N HIS A 205 -60.12 -59.87 1.21
CA HIS A 205 -60.60 -58.54 0.86
C HIS A 205 -60.11 -57.50 1.87
N LYS A 206 -60.22 -57.80 3.18
CA LYS A 206 -59.67 -56.95 4.25
C LYS A 206 -58.15 -56.77 4.14
N GLN A 207 -57.40 -57.84 3.85
CA GLN A 207 -55.96 -57.75 3.62
C GLN A 207 -55.64 -56.82 2.43
N LEU A 208 -56.37 -56.95 1.33
CA LEU A 208 -56.19 -56.10 0.15
C LEU A 208 -56.49 -54.62 0.46
N GLU A 209 -57.53 -54.33 1.22
CA GLU A 209 -57.84 -52.97 1.67
C GLU A 209 -56.74 -52.38 2.55
N GLN A 210 -56.23 -53.15 3.52
CA GLN A 210 -55.14 -52.72 4.39
C GLN A 210 -53.88 -52.35 3.59
N VAL A 211 -53.48 -53.22 2.65
CA VAL A 211 -52.30 -52.99 1.80
C VAL A 211 -52.49 -51.78 0.86
N LYS A 212 -53.70 -51.58 0.32
CA LYS A 212 -54.03 -50.37 -0.44
C LYS A 212 -53.94 -49.11 0.43
N GLY A 213 -54.38 -49.18 1.69
CA GLY A 213 -54.23 -48.09 2.66
C GLY A 213 -52.77 -47.74 2.91
N GLN A 214 -51.92 -48.75 3.14
CA GLN A 214 -50.46 -48.56 3.31
C GLN A 214 -49.83 -47.91 2.08
N LYS A 215 -50.18 -48.36 0.86
CA LYS A 215 -49.73 -47.74 -0.39
C LYS A 215 -50.07 -46.25 -0.46
N ASN A 216 -51.32 -45.89 -0.15
CA ASN A 216 -51.76 -44.49 -0.20
C ASN A 216 -50.99 -43.62 0.79
N ASN A 217 -50.70 -44.14 1.99
CA ASN A 217 -49.88 -43.43 2.98
C ASN A 217 -48.46 -43.19 2.47
N LEU A 218 -47.82 -44.20 1.86
CA LEU A 218 -46.48 -44.07 1.28
C LEU A 218 -46.46 -43.09 0.09
N LEU A 219 -47.49 -43.11 -0.77
CA LEU A 219 -47.61 -42.15 -1.87
C LEU A 219 -47.70 -40.70 -1.35
N TYR A 220 -48.46 -40.48 -0.27
CA TYR A 220 -48.54 -39.17 0.37
C TYR A 220 -47.20 -38.74 0.97
N GLN A 221 -46.51 -39.65 1.67
CA GLN A 221 -45.17 -39.39 2.23
C GLN A 221 -44.15 -39.08 1.13
N GLY A 222 -44.13 -39.88 0.04
CA GLY A 222 -43.26 -39.66 -1.10
C GLY A 222 -43.50 -38.32 -1.79
N LYS A 223 -44.77 -37.89 -1.92
CA LYS A 223 -45.12 -36.56 -2.43
C LYS A 223 -44.54 -35.45 -1.54
N LYS A 224 -44.72 -35.55 -0.22
CA LYS A 224 -44.22 -34.56 0.75
C LYS A 224 -42.68 -34.47 0.73
N GLU A 225 -41.99 -35.61 0.67
CA GLU A 225 -40.53 -35.63 0.56
C GLU A 225 -40.04 -35.02 -0.76
N LYS A 226 -40.75 -35.26 -1.87
CA LYS A 226 -40.41 -34.68 -3.17
C LYS A 226 -40.60 -33.16 -3.21
N GLU A 227 -41.68 -32.64 -2.62
CA GLU A 227 -41.91 -31.20 -2.48
C GLU A 227 -40.81 -30.55 -1.60
N ALA A 228 -40.43 -31.19 -0.50
CA ALA A 228 -39.34 -30.73 0.35
C ALA A 228 -37.97 -30.74 -0.36
N LEU A 229 -37.69 -31.80 -1.12
CA LEU A 229 -36.47 -31.93 -1.93
C LEU A 229 -36.38 -30.81 -2.97
N GLU A 230 -37.47 -30.52 -3.68
CA GLU A 230 -37.51 -29.42 -4.66
C GLU A 230 -37.26 -28.06 -4.01
N GLY A 231 -37.82 -27.84 -2.81
CA GLY A 231 -37.52 -26.67 -1.98
C GLY A 231 -36.03 -26.53 -1.68
N GLN A 232 -35.39 -27.61 -1.19
CA GLN A 232 -33.97 -27.62 -0.87
C GLN A 232 -33.07 -27.45 -2.11
N GLN A 233 -33.42 -28.06 -3.25
CA GLN A 233 -32.70 -27.84 -4.51
C GLN A 233 -32.78 -26.38 -4.98
N ASN A 234 -33.92 -25.72 -4.78
CA ASN A 234 -34.06 -24.31 -5.10
C ASN A 234 -33.24 -23.41 -4.15
N GLU A 235 -33.18 -23.74 -2.86
CA GLU A 235 -32.28 -23.07 -1.91
C GLU A 235 -30.81 -23.25 -2.29
N GLN A 236 -30.41 -24.47 -2.67
CA GLN A 236 -29.07 -24.80 -3.14
C GLN A 236 -28.69 -23.94 -4.36
N LYS A 237 -29.57 -23.88 -5.37
CA LYS A 237 -29.38 -23.03 -6.57
C LYS A 237 -29.23 -21.55 -6.21
N LYS A 238 -30.07 -21.03 -5.32
CA LYS A 238 -29.99 -19.63 -4.84
C LYS A 238 -28.67 -19.37 -4.12
N MET A 239 -28.21 -20.29 -3.26
CA MET A 239 -26.96 -20.16 -2.52
C MET A 239 -25.75 -20.15 -3.45
N VAL A 240 -25.69 -21.08 -4.41
CA VAL A 240 -24.63 -21.14 -5.43
C VAL A 240 -24.61 -19.86 -6.28
N ALA A 241 -25.76 -19.40 -6.76
CA ALA A 241 -25.86 -18.17 -7.54
C ALA A 241 -25.41 -16.94 -6.72
N SER A 242 -25.80 -16.87 -5.44
CA SER A 242 -25.37 -15.81 -4.52
C SER A 242 -23.84 -15.80 -4.34
N LEU A 243 -23.23 -16.97 -4.12
CA LEU A 243 -21.78 -17.12 -3.98
C LEU A 243 -21.03 -16.71 -5.26
N GLN A 244 -21.52 -17.11 -6.43
CA GLN A 244 -20.95 -16.72 -7.72
C GLN A 244 -21.03 -15.21 -7.95
N ASN A 245 -22.16 -14.59 -7.61
CA ASN A 245 -22.35 -13.14 -7.72
C ASN A 245 -21.45 -12.37 -6.73
N GLN A 246 -21.30 -12.87 -5.49
CA GLN A 246 -20.35 -12.32 -4.53
C GLN A 246 -18.91 -12.41 -5.06
N GLN A 247 -18.51 -13.54 -5.64
CA GLN A 247 -17.17 -13.71 -6.25
C GLN A 247 -16.91 -12.70 -7.37
N LYS A 248 -17.85 -12.56 -8.33
CA LYS A 248 -17.72 -11.58 -9.43
C LYS A 248 -17.65 -10.14 -8.92
N THR A 249 -18.46 -9.80 -7.93
CA THR A 249 -18.47 -8.46 -7.32
C THR A 249 -17.13 -8.16 -6.64
N ILE A 250 -16.60 -9.10 -5.88
CA ILE A 250 -15.29 -8.99 -5.22
C ILE A 250 -14.18 -8.82 -6.28
N GLN A 251 -14.18 -9.64 -7.33
CA GLN A 251 -13.21 -9.51 -8.43
C GLN A 251 -13.27 -8.11 -9.06
N LYS A 252 -14.48 -7.59 -9.34
CA LYS A 252 -14.67 -6.25 -9.89
C LYS A 252 -14.07 -5.18 -8.97
N ILE A 253 -14.40 -5.20 -7.67
CA ILE A 253 -13.87 -4.24 -6.69
C ILE A 253 -12.34 -4.27 -6.64
N ILE A 254 -11.74 -5.47 -6.64
CA ILE A 254 -10.28 -5.64 -6.63
C ILE A 254 -9.66 -5.08 -7.90
N THR A 255 -10.23 -5.37 -9.07
CA THR A 255 -9.72 -4.85 -10.35
C THR A 255 -9.79 -3.33 -10.41
N GLU A 256 -10.90 -2.73 -9.96
CA GLU A 256 -11.09 -1.29 -9.91
C GLU A 256 -10.08 -0.63 -8.94
N GLN A 257 -9.81 -1.28 -7.81
CA GLN A 257 -8.82 -0.79 -6.85
C GLN A 257 -7.39 -0.89 -7.38
N LYS A 258 -7.03 -1.99 -8.04
CA LYS A 258 -5.73 -2.14 -8.73
C LYS A 258 -5.50 -1.04 -9.76
N GLN A 259 -6.53 -0.67 -10.52
CA GLN A 259 -6.44 0.42 -11.50
C GLN A 259 -6.18 1.78 -10.83
N LYS A 260 -6.86 2.09 -9.72
CA LYS A 260 -6.65 3.32 -8.94
C LYS A 260 -5.23 3.40 -8.36
N ASP A 261 -4.73 2.29 -7.80
CA ASP A 261 -3.36 2.23 -7.26
C ASP A 261 -2.31 2.32 -8.37
N ALA A 262 -2.55 1.72 -9.54
CA ALA A 262 -1.68 1.85 -10.70
C ALA A 262 -1.60 3.29 -11.21
N ALA A 263 -2.74 3.99 -11.30
CA ALA A 263 -2.80 5.39 -11.70
C ALA A 263 -2.01 6.31 -10.73
N LEU A 264 -2.11 6.06 -9.43
CA LEU A 264 -1.34 6.77 -8.40
C LEU A 264 0.16 6.58 -8.58
N ASN A 265 0.59 5.33 -8.69
CA ASN A 265 2.00 5.00 -8.85
C ASN A 265 2.57 5.58 -10.15
N ALA A 266 1.80 5.58 -11.25
CA ALA A 266 2.19 6.22 -12.50
C ALA A 266 2.39 7.74 -12.35
N GLN A 267 1.56 8.42 -11.54
CA GLN A 267 1.74 9.84 -11.26
C GLN A 267 2.98 10.12 -10.41
N ILE A 268 3.27 9.29 -9.39
CA ILE A 268 4.51 9.38 -8.61
C ILE A 268 5.72 9.20 -9.53
N ASP A 269 5.71 8.17 -10.39
CA ASP A 269 6.82 7.89 -11.29
C ASP A 269 7.06 9.04 -12.29
N ARG A 270 6.00 9.67 -12.83
CA ARG A 270 6.12 10.88 -13.67
C ARG A 270 6.79 12.03 -12.93
N LEU A 271 6.37 12.32 -11.70
CA LEU A 271 6.92 13.43 -10.92
C LEU A 271 8.38 13.17 -10.51
N VAL A 272 8.71 11.94 -10.13
CA VAL A 272 10.10 11.53 -9.87
C VAL A 272 10.95 11.68 -11.13
N ALA A 273 10.47 11.25 -12.31
CA ALA A 273 11.21 11.37 -13.56
C ALA A 273 11.47 12.83 -13.94
N GLN A 274 10.45 13.70 -13.82
CA GLN A 274 10.60 15.15 -14.03
C GLN A 274 11.65 15.75 -13.09
N GLU A 275 11.66 15.31 -11.84
CA GLU A 275 12.56 15.80 -10.81
C GLU A 275 14.00 15.32 -11.05
N VAL A 276 14.20 14.04 -11.39
CA VAL A 276 15.51 13.50 -11.81
C VAL A 276 16.04 14.23 -13.04
N ALA A 277 15.19 14.49 -14.05
CA ALA A 277 15.59 15.23 -15.26
C ALA A 277 16.02 16.67 -14.93
N LYS A 278 15.27 17.38 -14.08
CA LYS A 278 15.64 18.73 -13.60
C LYS A 278 16.95 18.73 -12.83
N ALA A 279 17.19 17.73 -11.98
CA ALA A 279 18.45 17.61 -11.26
C ALA A 279 19.63 17.30 -12.19
N ARG A 280 19.48 16.40 -13.17
CA ARG A 280 20.50 16.14 -14.19
C ARG A 280 20.79 17.39 -15.02
N ALA A 281 19.77 18.18 -15.36
CA ALA A 281 19.95 19.46 -16.05
C ALA A 281 20.70 20.50 -15.19
N ARG A 282 20.40 20.60 -13.90
CA ARG A 282 21.13 21.46 -12.95
C ARG A 282 22.58 21.02 -12.79
N ALA A 283 22.81 19.73 -12.57
CA ALA A 283 24.15 19.15 -12.47
C ALA A 283 24.96 19.36 -13.76
N ALA A 284 24.33 19.20 -14.94
CA ALA A 284 24.98 19.48 -16.22
C ALA A 284 25.26 20.97 -16.44
N ALA A 285 24.35 21.87 -16.04
CA ALA A 285 24.55 23.31 -16.12
C ALA A 285 25.65 23.78 -15.15
N GLU A 286 25.72 23.21 -13.95
CA GLU A 286 26.75 23.48 -12.97
C GLU A 286 28.11 22.91 -13.40
N ALA A 287 28.16 21.68 -13.94
CA ALA A 287 29.37 21.12 -14.55
C ALA A 287 29.87 21.98 -15.73
N LYS A 288 28.96 22.49 -16.57
CA LYS A 288 29.32 23.44 -17.63
C LYS A 288 29.83 24.77 -17.07
N ARG A 289 29.22 25.31 -16.01
CA ARG A 289 29.70 26.52 -15.32
C ARG A 289 31.06 26.30 -14.67
N GLN A 290 31.32 25.13 -14.08
CA GLN A 290 32.61 24.77 -13.51
C GLN A 290 33.68 24.60 -14.58
N ALA A 291 33.37 23.96 -15.71
CA ALA A 291 34.27 23.87 -16.85
C ALA A 291 34.59 25.26 -17.43
N ALA A 292 33.58 26.14 -17.54
CA ALA A 292 33.77 27.51 -18.00
C ALA A 292 34.57 28.37 -17.00
N ALA A 293 34.33 28.24 -15.69
CA ALA A 293 35.08 28.93 -14.65
C ALA A 293 36.53 28.45 -14.56
N LYS A 294 36.78 27.14 -14.68
CA LYS A 294 38.14 26.57 -14.75
C LYS A 294 38.87 27.03 -16.02
N ALA A 295 38.19 27.05 -17.18
CA ALA A 295 38.77 27.57 -18.41
C ALA A 295 39.04 29.07 -18.34
N ALA A 296 38.16 29.86 -17.71
CA ALA A 296 38.36 31.30 -17.52
C ALA A 296 39.51 31.59 -16.53
N ALA A 297 39.61 30.84 -15.44
CA ALA A 297 40.72 30.92 -14.49
C ALA A 297 42.06 30.54 -15.15
N GLN A 298 42.08 29.50 -15.98
CA GLN A 298 43.25 29.11 -16.77
C GLN A 298 43.66 30.18 -17.79
N ARG A 299 42.68 30.80 -18.48
CA ARG A 299 42.94 31.91 -19.42
C ARG A 299 43.50 33.14 -18.71
N ARG A 300 42.90 33.54 -17.59
CA ARG A 300 43.38 34.68 -16.77
C ARG A 300 44.76 34.42 -16.17
N ALA A 301 45.03 33.19 -15.71
CA ALA A 301 46.35 32.81 -15.21
C ALA A 301 47.41 32.83 -16.32
N ALA A 302 47.07 32.37 -17.54
CA ALA A 302 47.95 32.45 -18.70
C ALA A 302 48.20 33.90 -19.15
N GLU A 303 47.19 34.76 -19.08
CA GLU A 303 47.30 36.18 -19.42
C GLU A 303 48.15 36.96 -18.41
N LEU A 304 47.95 36.74 -17.10
CA LEU A 304 48.80 37.29 -16.03
C LEU A 304 50.25 36.80 -16.15
N ALA A 305 50.47 35.52 -16.51
CA ALA A 305 51.81 35.00 -16.76
C ALA A 305 52.47 35.68 -17.97
N ARG A 306 51.71 35.94 -19.04
CA ARG A 306 52.20 36.67 -20.23
C ARG A 306 52.52 38.12 -19.93
N GLN A 307 51.68 38.82 -19.15
CA GLN A 307 51.94 40.19 -18.72
C GLN A 307 53.16 40.29 -17.80
N LYS A 308 53.31 39.34 -16.86
CA LYS A 308 54.49 39.27 -16.00
C LYS A 308 55.77 39.02 -16.79
N ALA A 309 55.73 38.11 -17.78
CA ALA A 309 56.86 37.87 -18.68
C ALA A 309 57.19 39.09 -19.55
N ALA A 310 56.18 39.81 -20.04
CA ALA A 310 56.37 41.05 -20.81
C ALA A 310 56.93 42.20 -19.95
N ALA A 311 56.45 42.36 -18.72
CA ALA A 311 56.98 43.33 -17.77
C ALA A 311 58.42 43.01 -17.36
N GLU A 312 58.76 41.73 -17.18
CA GLU A 312 60.13 41.29 -16.89
C GLU A 312 61.05 41.47 -18.10
N ALA A 313 60.58 41.21 -19.31
CA ALA A 313 61.33 41.50 -20.54
C ALA A 313 61.57 43.01 -20.72
N ALA A 314 60.56 43.85 -20.49
CA ALA A 314 60.69 45.30 -20.52
C ALA A 314 61.61 45.84 -19.41
N ALA A 315 61.60 45.23 -18.22
CA ALA A 315 62.52 45.57 -17.14
C ALA A 315 63.97 45.19 -17.49
N ARG A 316 64.19 44.04 -18.14
CA ARG A 316 65.51 43.62 -18.64
C ARG A 316 65.99 44.53 -19.77
N GLU A 317 65.11 44.94 -20.68
CA GLU A 317 65.45 45.88 -21.76
C GLU A 317 65.77 47.29 -21.21
N ASN A 318 64.99 47.79 -20.25
CA ASN A 318 65.28 49.05 -19.59
C ASN A 318 66.57 48.99 -18.76
N ALA A 319 66.84 47.88 -18.06
CA ALA A 319 68.11 47.69 -17.36
C ALA A 319 69.31 47.68 -18.32
N ARG A 320 69.14 47.08 -19.51
CA ARG A 320 70.15 47.12 -20.58
C ARG A 320 70.37 48.53 -21.11
N ARG A 321 69.31 49.30 -21.39
CA ARG A 321 69.42 50.70 -21.84
C ARG A 321 70.08 51.59 -20.77
N ILE A 322 69.81 51.35 -19.49
CA ILE A 322 70.45 52.07 -18.38
C ILE A 322 71.93 51.70 -18.27
N ALA A 323 72.30 50.43 -18.48
CA ALA A 323 73.69 50.00 -18.51
C ALA A 323 74.46 50.62 -19.69
N GLU A 324 73.87 50.60 -20.89
CA GLU A 324 74.44 51.23 -22.09
C GLU A 324 74.57 52.75 -21.95
N ALA A 325 73.61 53.41 -21.27
CA ALA A 325 73.68 54.84 -20.97
C ALA A 325 74.80 55.17 -19.96
N LYS A 326 74.95 54.34 -18.90
CA LYS A 326 76.04 54.48 -17.92
C LYS A 326 77.42 54.21 -18.52
N GLU A 327 77.55 53.25 -19.43
CA GLU A 327 78.79 53.03 -20.17
C GLU A 327 79.11 54.20 -21.10
N ARG A 328 78.10 54.76 -21.76
CA ARG A 328 78.27 55.97 -22.59
C ARG A 328 78.66 57.18 -21.74
N GLU A 329 78.08 57.34 -20.55
CA GLU A 329 78.46 58.36 -19.57
C GLU A 329 79.91 58.17 -19.10
N ALA A 330 80.29 56.97 -18.68
CA ALA A 330 81.65 56.64 -18.25
C ALA A 330 82.67 56.88 -19.39
N ARG A 331 82.31 56.54 -20.63
CA ARG A 331 83.15 56.77 -21.81
C ARG A 331 83.31 58.26 -22.10
N LEU A 332 82.24 59.04 -22.06
CA LEU A 332 82.29 60.50 -22.26
C LEU A 332 83.05 61.21 -21.14
N LYS A 333 82.93 60.73 -19.90
CA LYS A 333 83.69 61.24 -18.75
C LYS A 333 85.18 60.91 -18.86
N ALA A 334 85.53 59.70 -19.28
CA ALA A 334 86.91 59.29 -19.55
C ALA A 334 87.52 60.05 -20.74
N GLU A 335 86.74 60.29 -21.81
CA GLU A 335 87.16 61.10 -22.97
C GLU A 335 87.37 62.58 -22.59
N ALA A 336 86.52 63.12 -21.71
CA ALA A 336 86.67 64.47 -21.17
C ALA A 336 87.90 64.60 -20.24
N GLU A 337 88.18 63.59 -19.41
CA GLU A 337 89.40 63.58 -18.58
C GLU A 337 90.67 63.36 -19.40
N ALA A 338 90.63 62.53 -20.44
CA ALA A 338 91.75 62.35 -21.36
C ALA A 338 92.02 63.63 -22.18
N ALA A 339 90.97 64.33 -22.63
CA ALA A 339 91.10 65.63 -23.28
C ALA A 339 91.63 66.72 -22.33
N ALA A 340 91.25 66.69 -21.05
CA ALA A 340 91.78 67.59 -20.02
C ALA A 340 93.26 67.31 -19.72
N ARG A 341 93.67 66.04 -19.63
CA ARG A 341 95.08 65.65 -19.43
C ARG A 341 95.95 65.96 -20.66
N ALA A 342 95.44 65.75 -21.87
CA ALA A 342 96.14 66.13 -23.11
C ALA A 342 96.27 67.65 -23.28
N ALA A 343 95.27 68.43 -22.82
CA ALA A 343 95.36 69.89 -22.77
C ALA A 343 96.36 70.38 -21.72
N GLU A 344 96.46 69.68 -20.59
CA GLU A 344 97.40 69.97 -19.51
C GLU A 344 98.85 69.60 -19.87
N GLU A 345 99.07 68.47 -20.55
CA GLU A 345 100.39 68.09 -21.08
C GLU A 345 100.84 69.01 -22.22
N ALA A 346 99.93 69.49 -23.08
CA ALA A 346 100.21 70.55 -24.05
C ALA A 346 100.50 71.90 -23.40
N ARG A 347 99.92 72.18 -22.21
CA ARG A 347 100.17 73.39 -21.40
C ARG A 347 101.58 73.39 -20.79
N ILE A 348 102.10 72.24 -20.38
CA ILE A 348 103.42 72.12 -19.75
C ILE A 348 104.56 72.09 -20.80
N ALA A 349 104.33 71.54 -22.00
CA ALA A 349 105.34 71.53 -23.06
C ALA A 349 105.55 72.89 -23.77
N GLN A 350 104.62 73.85 -23.62
CA GLN A 350 104.67 75.16 -24.30
C GLN A 350 104.98 76.35 -23.37
N GLN A 351 105.34 76.10 -22.10
CA GLN A 351 105.73 77.15 -21.14
C GLN A 351 107.14 77.75 -21.37
N SER A 352 107.87 77.34 -22.42
CA SER A 352 109.24 77.81 -22.69
C SER A 352 109.45 78.57 -24.01
N ALA A 353 108.40 79.03 -24.70
CA ALA A 353 108.59 79.95 -25.84
C ALA A 353 107.38 80.87 -26.10
N ALA A 354 107.57 82.14 -25.76
CA ALA A 354 106.98 83.32 -26.43
C ALA A 354 105.45 83.47 -26.42
N GLU A 355 104.97 83.97 -25.28
CA GLU A 355 104.16 85.19 -25.15
C GLU A 355 103.93 85.99 -26.46
N ALA A 356 102.68 86.00 -26.97
CA ALA A 356 101.96 87.18 -27.53
C ALA A 356 100.87 86.90 -28.58
N LYS A 357 100.66 85.68 -29.12
CA LYS A 357 99.49 85.42 -30.00
C LYS A 357 98.96 83.98 -29.90
N LYS A 358 98.04 83.73 -28.94
CA LYS A 358 96.93 82.74 -29.05
C LYS A 358 96.05 82.72 -27.79
N LYS A 359 95.29 83.80 -27.57
CA LYS A 359 94.20 83.83 -26.58
C LYS A 359 92.87 83.25 -27.10
N ALA A 360 92.87 82.56 -28.24
CA ALA A 360 91.67 82.01 -28.90
C ALA A 360 91.64 80.48 -29.04
N ALA A 361 92.69 79.76 -28.65
CA ALA A 361 92.76 78.29 -28.77
C ALA A 361 92.47 77.54 -27.44
N ALA A 362 92.59 78.20 -26.28
CA ALA A 362 92.33 77.59 -24.97
C ALA A 362 90.85 77.67 -24.52
N GLU A 363 90.08 78.62 -25.06
CA GLU A 363 88.66 78.79 -24.68
C GLU A 363 87.71 77.86 -25.46
N ALA A 364 88.10 77.43 -26.67
CA ALA A 364 87.29 76.53 -27.50
C ALA A 364 87.35 75.07 -27.01
N THR A 365 88.49 74.62 -26.47
CA THR A 365 88.65 73.26 -25.91
C THR A 365 88.05 73.13 -24.51
N ALA A 366 88.10 74.18 -23.70
CA ALA A 366 87.44 74.23 -22.38
C ALA A 366 85.91 74.26 -22.49
N LYS A 367 85.33 74.98 -23.46
CA LYS A 367 83.87 74.98 -23.72
C LYS A 367 83.38 73.63 -24.26
N ALA A 368 84.17 72.95 -25.11
CA ALA A 368 83.82 71.62 -25.61
C ALA A 368 83.88 70.52 -24.52
N ALA A 369 84.79 70.63 -23.55
CA ALA A 369 84.86 69.71 -22.41
C ALA A 369 83.72 69.95 -21.39
N ALA A 370 83.33 71.21 -21.19
CA ALA A 370 82.21 71.58 -20.33
C ALA A 370 80.85 71.17 -20.92
N GLU A 371 80.59 71.40 -22.22
CA GLU A 371 79.36 70.93 -22.89
C GLU A 371 79.23 69.40 -22.88
N LYS A 372 80.33 68.65 -23.04
CA LYS A 372 80.30 67.18 -22.95
C LYS A 372 79.97 66.69 -21.53
N ARG A 373 80.45 67.38 -20.47
CA ARG A 373 80.10 67.07 -19.07
C ARG A 373 78.65 67.42 -18.73
N GLU A 374 78.15 68.58 -19.17
CA GLU A 374 76.75 68.96 -18.94
C GLU A 374 75.77 68.04 -19.67
N ARG A 375 76.07 67.63 -20.91
CA ARG A 375 75.26 66.64 -21.63
C ARG A 375 75.27 65.26 -20.94
N ALA A 376 76.39 64.87 -20.33
CA ALA A 376 76.48 63.65 -19.55
C ALA A 376 75.66 63.73 -18.24
N GLU A 377 75.70 64.86 -17.54
CA GLU A 377 74.92 65.07 -16.31
C GLU A 377 73.42 65.22 -16.55
N GLN A 378 73.00 65.87 -17.65
CA GLN A 378 71.59 65.95 -18.03
C GLN A 378 71.03 64.57 -18.42
N ALA A 379 71.80 63.77 -19.16
CA ALA A 379 71.42 62.39 -19.48
C ALA A 379 71.30 61.50 -18.22
N ALA A 380 72.15 61.71 -17.21
CA ALA A 380 72.08 60.98 -15.93
C ALA A 380 70.82 61.35 -15.12
N ARG A 381 70.46 62.65 -15.07
CA ARG A 381 69.25 63.12 -14.37
C ARG A 381 67.95 62.64 -15.03
N GLU A 382 67.89 62.60 -16.37
CA GLU A 382 66.74 62.06 -17.10
C GLU A 382 66.57 60.54 -16.88
N ALA A 383 67.68 59.78 -16.87
CA ALA A 383 67.66 58.34 -16.60
C ALA A 383 67.20 58.01 -15.16
N GLU A 384 67.59 58.83 -14.18
CA GLU A 384 67.16 58.65 -12.78
C GLU A 384 65.68 59.03 -12.56
N ALA A 385 65.20 60.09 -13.21
CA ALA A 385 63.78 60.46 -13.19
C ALA A 385 62.89 59.38 -13.83
N GLN A 386 63.34 58.76 -14.93
CA GLN A 386 62.65 57.64 -15.56
C GLN A 386 62.62 56.38 -14.68
N ARG A 387 63.69 56.11 -13.91
CA ARG A 387 63.73 54.99 -12.94
C ARG A 387 62.69 55.16 -11.83
N GLN A 388 62.60 56.36 -11.23
CA GLN A 388 61.65 56.59 -10.14
C GLN A 388 60.18 56.56 -10.61
N ALA A 389 59.90 57.00 -11.83
CA ALA A 389 58.57 56.92 -12.42
C ALA A 389 58.16 55.46 -12.77
N ALA A 390 59.11 54.65 -13.26
CA ALA A 390 58.88 53.23 -13.53
C ALA A 390 58.68 52.42 -12.25
N GLU A 391 59.42 52.72 -11.18
CA GLU A 391 59.32 52.01 -9.91
C GLU A 391 57.99 52.26 -9.19
N ARG A 392 57.47 53.50 -9.22
CA ARG A 392 56.15 53.82 -8.63
C ARG A 392 55.00 53.18 -9.42
N LYS A 393 55.08 53.14 -10.77
CA LYS A 393 54.09 52.45 -11.60
C LYS A 393 54.11 50.92 -11.39
N ALA A 394 55.29 50.32 -11.24
CA ALA A 394 55.43 48.90 -10.98
C ALA A 394 54.89 48.47 -9.60
N LYS A 395 55.08 49.29 -8.56
CA LYS A 395 54.53 49.02 -7.22
C LYS A 395 53.01 49.09 -7.16
N VAL A 396 52.39 50.09 -7.81
CA VAL A 396 50.93 50.24 -7.84
C VAL A 396 50.25 49.12 -8.63
N GLU A 397 50.83 48.69 -9.76
CA GLU A 397 50.30 47.60 -10.57
C GLU A 397 50.42 46.24 -9.87
N ALA A 398 51.52 46.01 -9.15
CA ALA A 398 51.74 44.78 -8.40
C ALA A 398 50.77 44.61 -7.21
N GLU A 399 50.40 45.69 -6.52
CA GLU A 399 49.40 45.64 -5.44
C GLU A 399 47.98 45.40 -5.97
N ARG A 400 47.61 46.05 -7.08
CA ARG A 400 46.30 45.85 -7.74
C ARG A 400 46.12 44.41 -8.21
N GLN A 401 47.14 43.83 -8.86
CA GLN A 401 47.11 42.44 -9.33
C GLN A 401 47.03 41.44 -8.16
N LYS A 402 47.64 41.75 -7.02
CA LYS A 402 47.60 40.90 -5.82
C LYS A 402 46.22 40.87 -5.17
N GLN A 403 45.49 41.99 -5.20
CA GLN A 403 44.12 42.07 -4.71
C GLN A 403 43.12 41.37 -5.64
N GLU A 404 43.23 41.55 -6.97
CA GLU A 404 42.38 40.88 -7.95
C GLU A 404 42.56 39.35 -7.96
N LEU A 405 43.78 38.85 -7.78
CA LEU A 405 44.06 37.41 -7.64
C LEU A 405 43.46 36.82 -6.35
N ALA A 406 43.41 37.58 -5.26
CA ALA A 406 42.83 37.12 -4.00
C ALA A 406 41.29 37.03 -4.07
N GLU A 407 40.66 37.96 -4.79
CA GLU A 407 39.21 37.99 -5.00
C GLU A 407 38.75 36.88 -5.96
N ALA A 408 39.47 36.67 -7.07
CA ALA A 408 39.22 35.56 -7.99
C ALA A 408 39.40 34.18 -7.34
N LYS A 409 40.32 34.05 -6.38
CA LYS A 409 40.56 32.79 -5.64
C LYS A 409 39.45 32.51 -4.62
N LYS A 410 38.90 33.54 -3.97
CA LYS A 410 37.72 33.43 -3.09
C LYS A 410 36.45 33.00 -3.85
N GLU A 411 36.25 33.52 -5.06
CA GLU A 411 35.11 33.13 -5.90
C GLU A 411 35.25 31.70 -6.46
N ALA A 412 36.47 31.27 -6.80
CA ALA A 412 36.76 29.89 -7.21
C ALA A 412 36.53 28.86 -6.09
N ASP A 413 36.97 29.17 -4.86
CA ASP A 413 36.77 28.31 -3.67
C ASP A 413 35.29 28.20 -3.27
N ALA A 414 34.48 29.24 -3.53
CA ALA A 414 33.04 29.20 -3.30
C ALA A 414 32.29 28.31 -4.31
N ALA A 415 32.73 28.28 -5.57
CA ALA A 415 32.13 27.46 -6.64
C ALA A 415 32.51 25.97 -6.60
N GLU A 416 33.66 25.62 -6.00
CA GLU A 416 34.10 24.23 -5.84
C GLU A 416 33.42 23.50 -4.67
N ARG A 417 32.98 24.25 -3.65
CA ARG A 417 32.27 23.72 -2.48
C ARG A 417 30.89 23.17 -2.82
N LEU A 418 30.12 23.78 -3.73
CA LEU A 418 28.73 23.38 -4.03
C LEU A 418 28.58 22.04 -4.79
N SER A 419 29.46 21.73 -5.74
CA SER A 419 29.46 20.46 -6.50
C SER A 419 29.97 19.26 -5.69
N THR A 420 30.87 19.51 -4.74
CA THR A 420 31.31 18.49 -3.78
C THR A 420 30.15 18.07 -2.88
N VAL A 421 29.22 18.96 -2.55
CA VAL A 421 28.09 18.68 -1.65
C VAL A 421 27.18 17.57 -2.18
N ASP A 422 26.76 17.57 -3.45
CA ASP A 422 25.79 16.56 -3.94
C ASP A 422 26.43 15.16 -4.10
N ARG A 423 27.72 15.11 -4.47
CA ARG A 423 28.50 13.86 -4.53
C ARG A 423 28.84 13.33 -3.12
N MET A 424 29.15 14.22 -2.18
CA MET A 424 29.44 13.90 -0.77
C MET A 424 28.16 13.49 -0.02
N ILE A 425 27.02 14.12 -0.28
CA ILE A 425 25.70 13.70 0.23
C ILE A 425 25.33 12.32 -0.31
N SER A 426 25.54 12.06 -1.60
CA SER A 426 25.26 10.74 -2.20
C SER A 426 26.16 9.65 -1.62
N GLY A 427 27.46 9.90 -1.49
CA GLY A 427 28.41 8.96 -0.87
C GLY A 427 28.11 8.74 0.62
N GLY A 428 27.75 9.80 1.34
CA GLY A 428 27.32 9.72 2.74
C GLY A 428 25.99 8.96 2.92
N PHE A 429 25.06 9.07 1.97
CA PHE A 429 23.81 8.31 1.98
C PHE A 429 24.06 6.81 1.76
N GLU A 430 24.91 6.43 0.79
CA GLU A 430 25.27 5.03 0.54
C GLU A 430 26.05 4.40 1.71
N ALA A 431 26.96 5.15 2.33
CA ALA A 431 27.72 4.68 3.50
C ALA A 431 26.85 4.36 4.72
N ASN A 432 25.64 4.93 4.80
CA ASN A 432 24.69 4.70 5.89
C ASN A 432 23.67 3.58 5.61
N ARG A 433 23.87 2.79 4.55
CA ARG A 433 22.98 1.66 4.24
C ARG A 433 22.86 0.70 5.43
N GLY A 434 21.62 0.37 5.79
CA GLY A 434 21.28 -0.47 6.93
C GLY A 434 21.34 0.25 8.28
N ARG A 435 21.67 1.54 8.29
CA ARG A 435 21.80 2.38 9.50
C ARG A 435 20.94 3.65 9.44
N LEU A 436 20.22 3.88 8.35
CA LEU A 436 19.35 5.05 8.22
C LEU A 436 18.20 4.98 9.24
N PRO A 437 17.86 6.09 9.91
CA PRO A 437 16.76 6.10 10.86
C PRO A 437 15.43 5.76 10.18
N MET A 438 14.53 5.13 10.93
CA MET A 438 13.17 4.88 10.47
C MET A 438 12.46 6.18 10.09
N PRO A 439 11.72 6.19 8.95
CA PRO A 439 11.07 7.39 8.41
C PRO A 439 9.84 7.83 9.22
N ILE A 440 9.54 7.17 10.34
CA ILE A 440 8.40 7.43 11.22
C ILE A 440 8.87 7.64 12.66
N SER A 441 8.18 8.46 13.44
CA SER A 441 8.45 8.64 14.88
C SER A 441 7.77 7.58 15.75
N GLY A 442 8.37 7.30 16.91
CA GLY A 442 7.85 6.37 17.91
C GLY A 442 7.99 4.89 17.53
N ASN A 443 7.29 4.03 18.27
CA ASN A 443 7.24 2.59 17.99
C ASN A 443 6.54 2.35 16.65
N TYR A 444 7.03 1.36 15.92
CA TYR A 444 6.58 1.08 14.57
C TYR A 444 6.49 -0.43 14.32
N LYS A 445 5.66 -0.80 13.35
CA LYS A 445 5.54 -2.16 12.81
C LYS A 445 5.41 -2.08 11.30
N ILE A 446 6.28 -2.77 10.57
CA ILE A 446 6.12 -2.92 9.12
C ILE A 446 4.91 -3.84 8.88
N VAL A 447 3.93 -3.34 8.11
CA VAL A 447 2.66 -4.04 7.83
C VAL A 447 2.54 -4.47 6.37
N SER A 448 3.36 -3.93 5.48
CA SER A 448 3.53 -4.42 4.12
C SER A 448 4.97 -4.19 3.64
N HIS A 449 5.51 -5.18 2.94
CA HIS A 449 6.89 -5.25 2.47
C HIS A 449 7.00 -4.82 1.00
N PHE A 450 8.22 -4.55 0.55
CA PHE A 450 8.51 -4.23 -0.84
C PHE A 450 8.38 -5.47 -1.75
N GLY A 451 7.79 -5.28 -2.93
CA GLY A 451 7.62 -6.32 -3.94
C GLY A 451 6.20 -6.87 -4.05
N GLN A 452 6.06 -8.00 -4.74
CA GLN A 452 4.76 -8.64 -4.93
C GLN A 452 4.35 -9.45 -3.71
N TYR A 453 3.09 -9.29 -3.29
CA TYR A 453 2.49 -10.07 -2.21
C TYR A 453 1.11 -10.56 -2.62
N ASN A 454 0.74 -11.73 -2.08
CA ASN A 454 -0.58 -12.30 -2.30
C ASN A 454 -1.60 -11.69 -1.33
N VAL A 455 -2.78 -11.35 -1.84
CA VAL A 455 -3.90 -10.96 -0.97
C VAL A 455 -4.38 -12.20 -0.21
N SER A 456 -4.27 -12.16 1.12
CA SER A 456 -4.66 -13.28 1.98
C SER A 456 -6.10 -13.72 1.69
N GLY A 457 -6.26 -15.02 1.40
CA GLY A 457 -7.55 -15.66 1.13
C GLY A 457 -8.12 -15.47 -0.28
N LEU A 458 -7.31 -14.99 -1.24
CA LEU A 458 -7.67 -14.97 -2.67
C LEU A 458 -6.55 -15.61 -3.51
N LYS A 459 -6.84 -16.74 -4.17
CA LYS A 459 -5.91 -17.37 -5.13
C LYS A 459 -5.84 -16.55 -6.42
N GLY A 460 -4.62 -16.31 -6.92
CA GLY A 460 -4.37 -15.63 -8.19
C GLY A 460 -4.37 -14.10 -8.16
N VAL A 461 -4.54 -13.48 -6.98
CA VAL A 461 -4.49 -12.02 -6.83
C VAL A 461 -3.17 -11.61 -6.16
N THR A 462 -2.19 -11.27 -6.99
CA THR A 462 -0.95 -10.60 -6.57
C THR A 462 -1.15 -9.08 -6.57
N LEU A 463 -0.73 -8.42 -5.51
CA LEU A 463 -0.56 -6.96 -5.42
C LEU A 463 0.93 -6.64 -5.37
N ASP A 464 1.31 -5.46 -5.82
CA ASP A 464 2.70 -5.04 -5.93
C ASP A 464 2.91 -3.77 -5.12
N ASN A 465 3.74 -3.84 -4.07
CA ASN A 465 4.10 -2.71 -3.24
C ASN A 465 5.45 -2.12 -3.69
N LYS A 466 5.41 -0.86 -4.13
CA LYS A 466 6.60 -0.11 -4.61
C LYS A 466 7.47 0.47 -3.48
N GLY A 467 7.16 0.18 -2.23
CA GLY A 467 7.87 0.63 -1.03
C GLY A 467 7.54 -0.27 0.16
N ILE A 468 7.41 0.33 1.34
CA ILE A 468 6.94 -0.34 2.55
C ILE A 468 5.86 0.46 3.24
N ASN A 469 4.96 -0.23 3.93
CA ASN A 469 3.96 0.41 4.79
C ASN A 469 4.35 0.20 6.25
N ILE A 470 4.52 1.30 6.97
CA ILE A 470 5.01 1.31 8.34
C ILE A 470 3.91 1.86 9.23
N LYS A 471 3.34 1.01 10.10
CA LYS A 471 2.34 1.41 11.08
C LYS A 471 3.04 1.94 12.33
N GLY A 472 2.81 3.21 12.66
CA GLY A 472 3.24 3.85 13.89
C GLY A 472 2.12 3.97 14.92
N ASN A 473 2.43 4.64 16.03
CA ASN A 473 1.45 5.02 17.04
C ASN A 473 0.55 6.17 16.56
N PRO A 474 -0.64 6.34 17.16
CA PRO A 474 -1.48 7.52 16.95
C PRO A 474 -0.71 8.84 17.03
N GLY A 475 -0.79 9.65 15.97
CA GLY A 475 -0.10 10.94 15.92
C GLY A 475 1.39 10.89 15.53
N CYS A 476 1.86 9.74 15.05
CA CYS A 476 3.22 9.62 14.54
C CYS A 476 3.51 10.60 13.38
N VAL A 477 4.79 10.95 13.26
CA VAL A 477 5.30 11.99 12.37
C VAL A 477 6.26 11.33 11.39
N ALA A 478 6.12 11.66 10.10
CA ALA A 478 7.10 11.28 9.10
C ALA A 478 8.36 12.12 9.24
N ARG A 479 9.51 11.47 9.24
CA ARG A 479 10.82 12.07 9.47
C ARG A 479 11.75 11.82 8.30
N SER A 480 12.56 12.80 7.95
CA SER A 480 13.58 12.64 6.92
C SER A 480 14.56 11.55 7.33
N ILE A 481 14.80 10.58 6.45
CA ILE A 481 15.76 9.49 6.71
C ILE A 481 17.21 9.97 6.64
N TYR A 482 17.46 11.09 5.97
CA TYR A 482 18.80 11.67 5.81
C TYR A 482 18.73 13.17 5.52
N ASP A 483 19.86 13.85 5.51
CA ASP A 483 19.96 15.27 5.10
C ASP A 483 19.63 15.42 3.61
N GLY A 484 18.83 16.42 3.25
CA GLY A 484 18.39 16.58 1.86
C GLY A 484 17.59 17.84 1.58
N GLU A 485 17.05 17.93 0.37
CA GLU A 485 16.18 19.03 -0.08
C GLU A 485 14.81 18.49 -0.51
N VAL A 486 13.74 19.16 -0.09
CA VAL A 486 12.37 18.80 -0.47
C VAL A 486 12.15 19.12 -1.95
N SER A 487 12.07 18.08 -2.77
CA SER A 487 12.00 18.23 -4.22
C SER A 487 10.59 18.51 -4.72
N ALA A 488 9.58 17.94 -4.05
CA ALA A 488 8.18 18.17 -4.35
C ALA A 488 7.29 17.89 -3.14
N VAL A 489 6.21 18.66 -3.06
CA VAL A 489 5.11 18.47 -2.13
C VAL A 489 3.84 18.57 -2.94
N PHE A 490 3.06 17.49 -3.02
CA PHE A 490 1.83 17.47 -3.80
C PHE A 490 0.76 16.61 -3.15
N GLY A 491 -0.49 16.93 -3.45
CA GLY A 491 -1.64 16.14 -3.06
C GLY A 491 -2.02 15.15 -4.16
N TYR A 492 -2.29 13.89 -3.80
CA TYR A 492 -2.89 12.91 -4.69
C TYR A 492 -3.97 12.13 -3.95
N ALA A 493 -5.19 12.08 -4.50
CA ALA A 493 -6.35 11.44 -3.86
C ALA A 493 -6.53 11.87 -2.40
N GLY A 494 -6.26 13.18 -2.15
CA GLY A 494 -6.18 13.87 -0.86
C GLY A 494 -5.10 13.40 0.12
N SER A 495 -4.13 12.61 -0.38
CA SER A 495 -2.87 12.30 0.29
C SER A 495 -1.77 13.28 0.00
N MET A 496 -1.13 13.83 1.03
CA MET A 496 0.09 14.59 0.81
C MET A 496 1.25 13.61 0.63
N VAL A 497 2.02 13.87 -0.42
CA VAL A 497 3.26 13.19 -0.72
C VAL A 497 4.37 14.22 -0.62
N VAL A 498 5.40 13.90 0.16
CA VAL A 498 6.63 14.69 0.25
C VAL A 498 7.74 13.87 -0.37
N MET A 499 8.49 14.47 -1.28
CA MET A 499 9.68 13.88 -1.85
C MET A 499 10.89 14.65 -1.35
N VAL A 500 11.88 13.95 -0.80
CA VAL A 500 13.14 14.52 -0.34
C VAL A 500 14.28 13.91 -1.15
N ARG A 501 15.12 14.77 -1.71
CA ARG A 501 16.31 14.42 -2.48
C ARG A 501 17.52 14.41 -1.57
N HIS A 502 18.30 13.33 -1.64
CA HIS A 502 19.56 13.11 -0.95
C HIS A 502 20.66 12.83 -2.01
N GLY A 503 20.94 13.82 -2.86
CA GLY A 503 21.78 13.65 -4.06
C GLY A 503 21.15 12.71 -5.10
N ALA A 504 21.77 11.55 -5.33
CA ALA A 504 21.28 10.53 -6.27
C ALA A 504 20.04 9.74 -5.78
N PHE A 505 19.70 9.84 -4.49
CA PHE A 505 18.58 9.14 -3.88
C PHE A 505 17.38 10.04 -3.67
N ILE A 506 16.18 9.49 -3.83
CA ILE A 506 14.92 10.17 -3.56
C ILE A 506 14.11 9.31 -2.59
N SER A 507 13.82 9.88 -1.43
CA SER A 507 12.91 9.29 -0.45
C SER A 507 11.53 9.92 -0.62
N VAL A 508 10.50 9.07 -0.69
CA VAL A 508 9.12 9.48 -0.94
C VAL A 508 8.27 9.07 0.25
N TYR A 509 7.70 10.06 0.90
CA TYR A 509 6.84 9.91 2.07
C TYR A 509 5.41 10.14 1.62
N CYS A 510 4.70 9.03 1.43
CA CYS A 510 3.30 9.02 1.04
C CYS A 510 2.41 8.87 2.27
N ASN A 511 1.12 9.14 2.09
CA ASN A 511 0.14 9.08 3.15
C ASN A 511 0.39 10.05 4.34
N LEU A 512 0.87 11.28 4.08
CA LEU A 512 0.98 12.32 5.12
C LEU A 512 -0.33 13.09 5.28
N ARG A 513 -0.85 13.24 6.51
CA ARG A 513 -2.05 14.02 6.84
C ARG A 513 -1.82 15.51 6.65
N SER A 514 -0.70 16.00 7.16
CA SER A 514 -0.23 17.36 6.98
C SER A 514 1.25 17.35 6.66
N VAL A 515 1.70 18.40 5.99
CA VAL A 515 3.11 18.59 5.66
C VAL A 515 3.57 19.87 6.36
N SER A 516 4.75 19.79 6.99
CA SER A 516 5.38 20.89 7.71
C SER A 516 6.53 21.53 6.92
N VAL A 517 6.76 21.05 5.69
CA VAL A 517 7.84 21.47 4.81
C VAL A 517 7.33 21.93 3.44
N SER A 518 8.10 22.79 2.78
CA SER A 518 7.78 23.33 1.46
C SER A 518 8.81 22.90 0.42
N ARG A 519 8.43 22.92 -0.86
CA ARG A 519 9.35 22.64 -1.98
C ARG A 519 10.55 23.58 -1.94
N GLY A 520 11.76 23.03 -2.11
CA GLY A 520 13.05 23.73 -2.04
C GLY A 520 13.63 23.85 -0.63
N GLN A 521 12.91 23.42 0.41
CA GLN A 521 13.39 23.49 1.79
C GLN A 521 14.47 22.42 2.05
N LYS A 522 15.59 22.83 2.66
CA LYS A 522 16.59 21.89 3.19
C LYS A 522 16.08 21.27 4.49
N VAL A 523 16.22 19.95 4.60
CA VAL A 523 15.79 19.16 5.76
C VAL A 523 16.95 18.35 6.29
N SER A 524 17.06 18.26 7.62
CA SER A 524 18.06 17.47 8.32
C SER A 524 17.53 16.06 8.64
N THR A 525 18.45 15.15 8.94
CA THR A 525 18.15 13.78 9.37
C THR A 525 17.24 13.80 10.61
N ARG A 526 16.21 12.95 10.60
CA ARG A 526 15.11 12.89 11.60
C ARG A 526 14.23 14.13 11.70
N GLN A 527 14.43 15.17 10.88
CA GLN A 527 13.54 16.32 10.87
C GLN A 527 12.11 15.92 10.49
N ALA A 528 11.14 16.46 11.21
CA ALA A 528 9.73 16.25 10.92
C ALA A 528 9.36 16.85 9.55
N LEU A 529 8.84 16.00 8.67
CA LEU A 529 8.33 16.38 7.34
C LEU A 529 6.83 16.64 7.38
N GLY A 530 6.11 15.95 8.26
CA GLY A 530 4.67 16.05 8.36
C GLY A 530 4.06 15.00 9.27
N THR A 531 2.78 15.14 9.62
CA THR A 531 2.08 14.13 10.42
C THR A 531 1.59 13.00 9.51
N VAL A 532 1.71 11.75 9.96
CA VAL A 532 1.20 10.59 9.22
C VAL A 532 -0.34 10.61 9.22
N GLY A 533 -0.95 9.96 8.23
CA GLY A 533 -2.40 9.75 8.12
C GLY A 533 -3.05 9.23 9.40
N THR A 534 -4.39 9.34 9.50
CA THR A 534 -5.17 8.90 10.67
C THR A 534 -5.15 7.39 10.91
N ASP A 535 -4.78 6.61 9.90
CA ASP A 535 -4.50 5.18 10.01
C ASP A 535 -3.14 4.87 10.65
N ASN A 536 -2.30 5.90 10.85
CA ASN A 536 -0.94 5.85 11.36
C ASN A 536 -0.01 5.00 10.48
N ILE A 537 -0.32 4.84 9.19
CA ILE A 537 0.50 4.05 8.27
C ILE A 537 1.25 5.00 7.34
N LEU A 538 2.58 5.06 7.47
CA LEU A 538 3.43 5.75 6.52
C LEU A 538 3.75 4.81 5.36
N GLN A 539 3.39 5.20 4.13
CA GLN A 539 3.90 4.52 2.95
C GLN A 539 5.21 5.18 2.54
N PHE A 540 6.31 4.43 2.64
CA PHE A 540 7.65 4.91 2.37
C PHE A 540 8.23 4.23 1.15
N GLN A 541 8.70 5.02 0.17
CA GLN A 541 9.38 4.49 -1.00
C GLN A 541 10.78 5.11 -1.07
N LEU A 542 11.77 4.28 -1.43
CA LEU A 542 13.13 4.74 -1.67
C LEU A 542 13.49 4.47 -3.12
N ARG A 543 14.12 5.44 -3.77
CA ARG A 543 14.57 5.33 -5.15
C ARG A 543 16.02 5.80 -5.28
N LYS A 544 16.77 5.14 -6.16
CA LYS A 544 18.03 5.66 -6.71
C LYS A 544 17.72 6.11 -8.13
N GLU A 545 17.73 7.43 -8.33
CA GLU A 545 17.22 8.06 -9.54
C GLU A 545 15.78 7.58 -9.89
N THR A 546 15.63 6.81 -10.97
CA THR A 546 14.35 6.24 -11.43
C THR A 546 14.10 4.83 -10.90
N THR A 547 15.13 4.16 -10.36
CA THR A 547 15.06 2.77 -9.91
C THR A 547 14.49 2.68 -8.50
N LYS A 548 13.44 1.87 -8.33
CA LYS A 548 12.80 1.62 -7.04
C LYS A 548 13.65 0.64 -6.23
N LEU A 549 13.93 0.96 -4.97
CA LEU A 549 14.74 0.16 -4.07
C LEU A 549 13.90 -0.38 -2.90
N ASN A 550 14.25 -1.57 -2.41
CA ASN A 550 13.68 -2.10 -1.17
C ASN A 550 14.17 -1.27 0.03
N PRO A 551 13.32 -0.45 0.67
CA PRO A 551 13.73 0.43 1.75
C PRO A 551 14.20 -0.30 3.01
N GLU A 552 13.74 -1.54 3.25
CA GLU A 552 14.10 -2.31 4.46
C GLU A 552 15.60 -2.63 4.53
N THR A 553 16.27 -2.71 3.37
CA THR A 553 17.73 -2.96 3.31
C THR A 553 18.57 -1.72 3.61
N TRP A 554 17.92 -0.56 3.80
CA TRP A 554 18.56 0.73 4.04
C TRP A 554 18.32 1.26 5.44
N LEU A 555 17.18 0.92 6.03
CA LEU A 555 16.76 1.36 7.36
C LEU A 555 17.41 0.49 8.45
N GLY A 556 17.90 1.14 9.51
CA GLY A 556 18.37 0.47 10.73
C GLY A 556 17.20 0.00 11.58
N ARG A 557 17.29 -1.22 12.09
CA ARG A 557 16.26 -1.85 12.94
C ARG A 557 16.34 -1.36 14.38
#